data_AF-A0A6N7YRE4-F1
#
_entry.id   AF-A0A6N7YRE4-F1
#
_cell.length_a   1.000
_cell.length_b   1.000
_cell.length_c   1.000
_cell.angle_alpha   90.00
_cell.angle_beta   90.00
_cell.angle_gamma   90.00
#
_symmetry.space_group_name_H-M   'P 1'
#
loop_
_entity.id
_entity.type
_entity.pdbx_description
1 polymer ?
#
loop_
_entity_poly.entity_id
_entity_poly.type
_entity_poly.pdbx_seq_one_letter_code
_entity_poly.pdbx_strand_id
1 'polypeptide(L)'
;MADRDAPEEPNLPQPRPEPGEPLRVLTVVRRIDSQPLLLRLTDRLRRRLPGDDRFGDPLSVAGTSPAEVVGRQVQVLSSERPSVARELGLSALQVWQALSESAGRGRGDREVAMLFTDLVGFSSWALRAGDEAAVQLLREVGIVVEGAVAEHRGTLVKRLGDGLMAVFPTVEAATRAALDADAGLRDVEVDGHRPRLRAGVHVGRPRKIGGDYLGVDVNIAARVADQARGGELLLSVPAVEQLEPDAYRTGRAKRLRAAGAPKDLRVQSVRRATRD
;
A
#
# COMPACT_ATOMS: atom_id res chain seq x y z
N MET A 1 8.25 -60.64 -48.84
CA MET A 1 8.40 -59.24 -49.29
C MET A 1 7.96 -58.38 -48.12
N ALA A 2 8.88 -57.54 -47.61
CA ALA A 2 8.85 -56.58 -46.47
C ALA A 2 7.54 -56.40 -45.67
N ASP A 3 7.54 -56.32 -44.33
CA ASP A 3 8.13 -55.20 -43.56
C ASP A 3 8.26 -55.59 -42.07
N ARG A 4 9.48 -55.76 -41.53
CA ARG A 4 10.17 -54.92 -40.53
C ARG A 4 9.45 -54.78 -39.17
N ASP A 5 9.79 -55.70 -38.27
CA ASP A 5 9.70 -55.54 -36.81
C ASP A 5 10.58 -54.37 -36.33
N ALA A 6 10.00 -53.51 -35.49
CA ALA A 6 10.67 -52.41 -34.82
C ALA A 6 11.44 -52.91 -33.56
N PRO A 7 12.53 -52.24 -33.14
CA PRO A 7 13.42 -52.75 -32.09
C PRO A 7 12.88 -52.51 -30.67
N GLU A 8 13.13 -53.48 -29.77
CA GLU A 8 12.94 -53.37 -28.31
C GLU A 8 13.87 -52.29 -27.72
N GLU A 9 13.30 -51.32 -26.99
CA GLU A 9 14.07 -50.36 -26.19
C GLU A 9 14.58 -51.00 -24.88
N PRO A 10 15.82 -50.71 -24.44
CA PRO A 10 16.39 -51.27 -23.21
C PRO A 10 15.77 -50.68 -21.95
N ASN A 11 15.32 -51.57 -21.05
CA ASN A 11 14.78 -51.27 -19.73
C ASN A 11 15.86 -50.68 -18.80
N LEU A 12 15.92 -49.35 -18.70
CA LEU A 12 16.79 -48.65 -17.75
C LEU A 12 16.17 -48.69 -16.33
N PRO A 13 16.97 -48.97 -15.28
CA PRO A 13 16.47 -49.12 -13.92
C PRO A 13 15.90 -47.80 -13.37
N GLN A 14 14.68 -47.88 -12.83
CA GLN A 14 14.00 -46.79 -12.12
C GLN A 14 14.80 -46.40 -10.85
N PRO A 15 15.17 -45.12 -10.64
CA PRO A 15 15.87 -44.71 -9.43
C PRO A 15 14.95 -44.82 -8.21
N ARG A 16 15.41 -45.50 -7.16
CA ARG A 16 14.74 -45.51 -5.85
C ARG A 16 14.91 -44.13 -5.20
N PRO A 17 13.85 -43.55 -4.58
CA PRO A 17 13.99 -42.26 -3.90
C PRO A 17 14.70 -42.44 -2.55
N GLU A 18 15.84 -41.77 -2.39
CA GLU A 18 16.52 -41.54 -1.11
C GLU A 18 15.75 -40.50 -0.26
N PRO A 19 15.70 -40.60 1.07
CA PRO A 19 14.89 -39.73 1.90
C PRO A 19 15.67 -38.46 2.33
N GLY A 20 15.21 -37.29 1.89
CA GLY A 20 15.66 -35.99 2.40
C GLY A 20 15.21 -34.80 1.56
N GLU A 21 14.38 -33.93 2.15
CA GLU A 21 14.06 -32.53 1.78
C GLU A 21 12.96 -32.19 0.72
N PRO A 22 12.31 -31.00 0.84
CA PRO A 22 10.87 -30.84 0.69
C PRO A 22 10.43 -30.24 -0.66
N LEU A 23 9.51 -30.93 -1.36
CA LEU A 23 8.86 -30.44 -2.58
C LEU A 23 7.33 -30.51 -2.45
N ARG A 24 6.70 -29.41 -2.06
CA ARG A 24 5.24 -29.17 -2.22
C ARG A 24 4.93 -27.69 -2.45
N VAL A 25 5.36 -27.11 -3.56
CA VAL A 25 4.86 -25.78 -4.01
C VAL A 25 4.63 -25.71 -5.53
N LEU A 26 5.22 -26.59 -6.35
CA LEU A 26 5.17 -26.45 -7.81
C LEU A 26 3.96 -27.05 -8.54
N THR A 27 2.98 -27.63 -7.86
CA THR A 27 1.84 -28.31 -8.52
C THR A 27 0.55 -27.49 -8.69
N VAL A 28 0.47 -26.26 -8.16
CA VAL A 28 -0.75 -25.44 -8.31
C VAL A 28 -0.78 -24.64 -9.62
N VAL A 29 0.36 -24.46 -10.30
CA VAL A 29 0.48 -23.57 -11.47
C VAL A 29 0.01 -24.20 -12.80
N ARG A 30 -0.46 -25.46 -12.83
CA ARG A 30 -0.84 -26.13 -14.10
C ARG A 30 -2.30 -26.62 -14.19
N ARG A 31 -3.27 -25.89 -13.64
CA ARG A 31 -4.68 -26.22 -13.89
C ARG A 31 -5.67 -25.06 -13.85
N ILE A 32 -5.38 -23.99 -14.58
CA ILE A 32 -6.44 -23.06 -14.99
C ILE A 32 -6.17 -22.69 -16.44
N ASP A 33 -6.55 -23.59 -17.35
CA ASP A 33 -6.73 -23.23 -18.74
C ASP A 33 -8.11 -23.68 -19.21
N SER A 34 -8.75 -22.82 -19.99
CA SER A 34 -10.05 -22.95 -20.68
C SER A 34 -11.33 -23.12 -19.83
N GLN A 35 -11.88 -22.00 -19.33
CA GLN A 35 -13.34 -21.86 -19.23
C GLN A 35 -13.84 -20.67 -20.08
N PRO A 36 -14.57 -20.92 -21.19
CA PRO A 36 -15.10 -19.89 -22.10
C PRO A 36 -16.20 -18.98 -21.49
N LEU A 37 -16.44 -19.08 -20.18
CA LEU A 37 -17.43 -18.31 -19.43
C LEU A 37 -16.89 -16.93 -18.99
N LEU A 38 -15.57 -16.81 -18.76
CA LEU A 38 -14.92 -15.56 -18.34
C LEU A 38 -14.91 -14.50 -19.44
N LEU A 39 -14.83 -14.90 -20.71
CA LEU A 39 -14.79 -13.99 -21.87
C LEU A 39 -16.15 -13.34 -22.17
N ARG A 40 -17.28 -13.95 -21.77
CA ARG A 40 -18.62 -13.36 -21.92
C ARG A 40 -18.96 -12.35 -20.82
N LEU A 41 -18.32 -12.48 -19.67
CA LEU A 41 -18.47 -11.55 -18.55
C LEU A 41 -17.75 -10.21 -18.82
N THR A 42 -16.57 -10.26 -19.44
CA THR A 42 -15.79 -9.05 -19.76
C THR A 42 -16.50 -8.13 -20.75
N ASP A 43 -17.19 -8.67 -21.76
CA ASP A 43 -17.85 -7.84 -22.79
C ASP A 43 -19.15 -7.18 -22.29
N ARG A 44 -19.81 -7.77 -21.27
CA ARG A 44 -20.97 -7.18 -20.59
C ARG A 44 -20.59 -6.10 -19.58
N LEU A 45 -19.48 -6.27 -18.89
CA LEU A 45 -18.94 -5.30 -17.92
C LEU A 45 -18.45 -4.03 -18.61
N ARG A 46 -17.89 -4.14 -19.82
CA ARG A 46 -17.39 -3.00 -20.61
C ARG A 46 -18.48 -2.01 -21.04
N ARG A 47 -19.73 -2.46 -21.18
CA ARG A 47 -20.86 -1.63 -21.66
C ARG A 47 -21.69 -0.98 -20.55
N ARG A 48 -21.38 -1.25 -19.28
CA ARG A 48 -22.20 -0.81 -18.13
C ARG A 48 -21.47 0.03 -17.07
N LEU A 49 -20.18 0.32 -17.27
CA LEU A 49 -19.42 1.16 -16.35
C LEU A 49 -19.38 2.61 -16.84
N PRO A 50 -19.89 3.59 -16.07
CA PRO A 50 -19.75 5.00 -16.39
C PRO A 50 -18.33 5.46 -16.03
N GLY A 51 -17.49 5.71 -17.05
CA GLY A 51 -16.23 6.43 -16.87
C GLY A 51 -16.51 7.94 -16.93
N ASP A 52 -15.96 8.70 -15.99
CA ASP A 52 -15.89 10.17 -16.07
C ASP A 52 -14.42 10.58 -16.23
N ASP A 53 -14.11 11.08 -17.41
CA ASP A 53 -12.80 11.43 -17.93
C ASP A 53 -12.12 12.57 -17.13
N ARG A 54 -12.87 13.23 -16.21
CA ARG A 54 -12.39 14.34 -15.38
C ARG A 54 -11.57 13.91 -14.16
N PHE A 55 -11.49 12.61 -13.87
CA PHE A 55 -10.75 12.05 -12.73
C PHE A 55 -9.36 11.50 -13.05
N GLY A 56 -8.83 11.77 -14.26
CA GLY A 56 -7.44 11.42 -14.59
C GLY A 56 -7.12 9.95 -14.34
N ASP A 57 -8.06 9.07 -14.64
CA ASP A 57 -7.99 7.65 -14.33
C ASP A 57 -7.34 6.87 -15.49
N PRO A 58 -6.11 6.36 -15.34
CA PRO A 58 -5.58 5.34 -16.24
C PRO A 58 -6.12 3.95 -15.84
N LEU A 59 -7.44 3.79 -15.71
CA LEU A 59 -8.10 2.49 -15.85
C LEU A 59 -8.25 2.15 -17.34
N SER A 60 -7.12 2.05 -18.04
CA SER A 60 -7.07 1.45 -19.38
C SER A 60 -5.76 0.68 -19.59
N VAL A 61 -5.86 -0.64 -19.42
CA VAL A 61 -5.26 -1.68 -20.27
C VAL A 61 -3.89 -1.36 -20.88
N ALA A 62 -2.82 -1.57 -20.10
CA ALA A 62 -1.48 -1.84 -20.62
C ALA A 62 -0.67 -2.65 -19.60
N GLY A 63 -1.09 -3.89 -19.34
CA GLY A 63 -0.35 -4.84 -18.51
C GLY A 63 -0.62 -6.25 -19.00
N THR A 64 0.43 -7.01 -19.32
CA THR A 64 0.35 -8.36 -19.91
C THR A 64 0.48 -9.49 -18.88
N SER A 65 0.33 -9.21 -17.58
CA SER A 65 0.50 -10.21 -16.51
C SER A 65 -0.84 -10.61 -15.86
N PRO A 66 -1.22 -11.91 -15.86
CA PRO A 66 -2.45 -12.40 -15.26
C PRO A 66 -2.61 -12.13 -13.75
N ALA A 67 -1.51 -11.87 -13.03
CA ALA A 67 -1.53 -11.56 -11.60
C ALA A 67 -2.15 -10.18 -11.29
N GLU A 68 -2.11 -9.25 -12.26
CA GLU A 68 -2.58 -7.86 -12.08
C GLU A 68 -4.11 -7.72 -12.21
N VAL A 69 -4.78 -8.70 -12.84
CA VAL A 69 -6.24 -8.73 -13.01
C VAL A 69 -6.93 -9.27 -11.75
N VAL A 70 -6.31 -10.24 -11.07
CA VAL A 70 -6.88 -10.91 -9.90
C VAL A 70 -6.84 -10.03 -8.65
N GLY A 71 -5.80 -9.20 -8.49
CA GLY A 71 -5.69 -8.26 -7.36
C GLY A 71 -6.79 -7.20 -7.33
N ARG A 72 -7.45 -6.92 -8.47
CA ARG A 72 -8.44 -5.84 -8.61
C ARG A 72 -9.90 -6.28 -8.52
N GLN A 73 -10.21 -7.58 -8.54
CA GLN A 73 -11.60 -8.06 -8.43
C GLN A 73 -12.11 -8.23 -6.98
N VAL A 74 -11.22 -8.21 -5.98
CA VAL A 74 -11.61 -8.42 -4.57
C VAL A 74 -12.28 -7.18 -3.94
N GLN A 75 -12.00 -5.97 -4.43
CA GLN A 75 -12.64 -4.75 -3.89
C GLN A 75 -14.06 -4.50 -4.43
N VAL A 76 -14.39 -4.94 -5.64
CA VAL A 76 -15.71 -4.69 -6.26
C VAL A 76 -16.79 -5.67 -5.78
N LEU A 77 -16.41 -6.86 -5.33
CA LEU A 77 -17.37 -7.89 -4.91
C LEU A 77 -17.86 -7.75 -3.45
N SER A 78 -17.32 -6.79 -2.69
CA SER A 78 -17.66 -6.58 -1.28
C SER A 78 -18.97 -5.81 -1.05
N SER A 79 -19.58 -5.21 -2.08
CA SER A 79 -20.72 -4.30 -1.90
C SER A 79 -22.09 -4.94 -2.07
N GLU A 80 -22.21 -6.21 -2.50
CA GLU A 80 -23.52 -6.87 -2.60
C GLU A 80 -23.51 -8.32 -2.10
N ARG A 81 -24.11 -8.51 -0.91
CA ARG A 81 -24.61 -9.75 -0.27
C ARG A 81 -23.83 -10.24 0.98
N PRO A 82 -24.46 -10.22 2.18
CA PRO A 82 -23.79 -10.43 3.47
C PRO A 82 -23.40 -11.88 3.82
N SER A 83 -23.56 -12.85 2.93
CA SER A 83 -23.33 -14.28 3.24
C SER A 83 -22.07 -14.93 2.62
N VAL A 84 -21.37 -14.26 1.69
CA VAL A 84 -20.19 -14.83 1.00
C VAL A 84 -18.85 -14.35 1.61
N ALA A 85 -18.87 -13.31 2.45
CA ALA A 85 -17.69 -12.70 3.05
C ALA A 85 -16.89 -13.63 4.00
N ARG A 86 -17.53 -14.67 4.55
CA ARG A 86 -16.88 -15.57 5.53
C ARG A 86 -15.91 -16.57 4.90
N GLU A 87 -16.18 -17.03 3.67
CA GLU A 87 -15.28 -17.95 2.94
C GLU A 87 -14.15 -17.20 2.21
N LEU A 88 -14.44 -16.03 1.64
CA LEU A 88 -13.44 -15.23 0.94
C LEU A 88 -12.43 -14.56 1.88
N GLY A 89 -12.83 -14.25 3.12
CA GLY A 89 -11.95 -13.60 4.10
C GLY A 89 -10.70 -14.44 4.41
N LEU A 90 -10.83 -15.76 4.55
CA LEU A 90 -9.71 -16.64 4.89
C LEU A 90 -8.85 -16.99 3.68
N SER A 91 -9.44 -17.20 2.51
CA SER A 91 -8.67 -17.50 1.29
C SER A 91 -7.93 -16.27 0.77
N ALA A 92 -8.54 -15.09 0.81
CA ALA A 92 -7.86 -13.84 0.47
C ALA A 92 -6.75 -13.53 1.49
N LEU A 93 -6.98 -13.75 2.79
CA LEU A 93 -5.93 -13.62 3.81
C LEU A 93 -4.81 -14.64 3.60
N GLN A 94 -5.11 -15.89 3.26
CA GLN A 94 -4.09 -16.91 2.98
C GLN A 94 -3.26 -16.56 1.74
N VAL A 95 -3.89 -16.02 0.69
CA VAL A 95 -3.18 -15.52 -0.49
C VAL A 95 -2.35 -14.29 -0.12
N TRP A 96 -2.88 -13.36 0.67
CA TRP A 96 -2.14 -12.19 1.17
C TRP A 96 -0.96 -12.57 2.06
N GLN A 97 -1.15 -13.56 2.93
CA GLN A 97 -0.17 -14.07 3.87
C GLN A 97 0.91 -14.86 3.14
N ALA A 98 0.55 -15.70 2.17
CA ALA A 98 1.50 -16.38 1.29
C ALA A 98 2.27 -15.40 0.39
N LEU A 99 1.63 -14.33 -0.11
CA LEU A 99 2.30 -13.26 -0.86
C LEU A 99 3.24 -12.43 0.03
N SER A 100 2.85 -12.16 1.28
CA SER A 100 3.68 -11.44 2.26
C SER A 100 4.86 -12.30 2.75
N GLU A 101 4.66 -13.61 2.90
CA GLU A 101 5.71 -14.56 3.27
C GLU A 101 6.66 -14.86 2.09
N SER A 102 6.14 -14.93 0.85
CA SER A 102 6.94 -15.15 -0.36
C SER A 102 7.64 -13.89 -0.90
N ALA A 103 7.12 -12.68 -0.59
CA ALA A 103 7.84 -11.42 -0.82
C ALA A 103 9.11 -11.29 0.04
N GLY A 104 9.32 -12.21 0.99
CA GLY A 104 10.57 -12.47 1.67
C GLY A 104 10.89 -11.46 2.78
N ARG A 105 11.55 -11.95 3.83
CA ARG A 105 12.24 -11.14 4.86
C ARG A 105 13.48 -10.41 4.30
N GLY A 106 13.42 -9.95 3.05
CA GLY A 106 14.54 -9.31 2.35
C GLY A 106 14.30 -7.82 2.17
N ARG A 107 15.29 -7.00 2.53
CA ARG A 107 15.33 -5.56 2.22
C ARG A 107 15.37 -5.37 0.70
N GLY A 108 14.68 -4.36 0.20
CA GLY A 108 14.80 -3.89 -1.19
C GLY A 108 16.15 -3.22 -1.45
N ASP A 109 16.43 -2.94 -2.72
CA ASP A 109 17.74 -2.43 -3.15
C ASP A 109 17.91 -0.92 -2.94
N ARG A 110 16.83 -0.20 -2.65
CA ARG A 110 16.84 1.27 -2.50
C ARG A 110 16.25 1.69 -1.17
N GLU A 111 16.91 2.64 -0.52
CA GLU A 111 16.37 3.33 0.63
C GLU A 111 15.44 4.46 0.18
N VAL A 112 14.27 4.56 0.81
CA VAL A 112 13.27 5.61 0.55
C VAL A 112 12.68 6.08 1.87
N ALA A 113 12.24 7.33 1.89
CA ALA A 113 11.41 7.84 2.98
C ALA A 113 9.93 7.58 2.66
N MET A 114 9.23 6.93 3.57
CA MET A 114 7.80 6.64 3.45
C MET A 114 7.02 7.57 4.37
N LEU A 115 6.09 8.31 3.79
CA LEU A 115 5.13 9.15 4.48
C LEU A 115 3.78 8.43 4.51
N PHE A 116 3.23 8.29 5.71
CA PHE A 116 1.84 7.94 5.93
C PHE A 116 1.13 9.12 6.54
N THR A 117 -0.07 9.40 6.06
CA THR A 117 -0.95 10.41 6.63
C THR A 117 -2.33 9.84 6.86
N ASP A 118 -3.07 10.47 7.77
CA ASP A 118 -4.44 10.11 8.08
C ASP A 118 -5.20 11.30 8.68
N LEU A 119 -6.53 11.34 8.53
CA LEU A 119 -7.35 12.42 9.08
C LEU A 119 -7.87 12.06 10.47
N VAL A 120 -7.62 12.94 11.43
CA VAL A 120 -8.05 12.70 12.80
C VAL A 120 -9.56 12.87 12.94
N GLY A 121 -10.24 11.76 13.29
CA GLY A 121 -11.67 11.78 13.60
C GLY A 121 -12.58 11.88 12.39
N PHE A 122 -12.05 11.69 11.17
CA PHE A 122 -12.81 11.78 9.92
C PHE A 122 -14.02 10.85 9.91
N SER A 123 -13.86 9.56 10.21
CA SER A 123 -14.97 8.60 10.13
C SER A 123 -16.13 9.01 11.06
N SER A 124 -15.82 9.52 12.26
CA SER A 124 -16.86 9.98 13.19
C SER A 124 -17.54 11.27 12.73
N TRP A 125 -16.80 12.18 12.09
CA TRP A 125 -17.38 13.39 11.51
C TRP A 125 -18.23 13.08 10.28
N ALA A 126 -17.75 12.24 9.37
CA ALA A 126 -18.45 11.82 8.15
C ALA A 126 -19.80 11.19 8.46
N LEU A 127 -19.91 10.36 9.50
CA LEU A 127 -21.18 9.79 9.96
C LEU A 127 -22.23 10.84 10.37
N ARG A 128 -21.80 12.04 10.80
CA ARG A 128 -22.70 13.13 11.18
C ARG A 128 -22.97 14.10 10.03
N ALA A 129 -21.95 14.40 9.22
CA ALA A 129 -22.02 15.37 8.12
C ALA A 129 -22.67 14.79 6.85
N GLY A 130 -22.65 13.47 6.68
CA GLY A 130 -23.18 12.78 5.51
C GLY A 130 -22.17 12.65 4.36
N ASP A 131 -22.52 11.82 3.38
CA ASP A 131 -21.59 11.36 2.33
C ASP A 131 -21.12 12.49 1.40
N GLU A 132 -22.00 13.46 1.09
CA GLU A 132 -21.65 14.57 0.18
C GLU A 132 -20.56 15.46 0.79
N ALA A 133 -20.74 15.89 2.04
CA ALA A 133 -19.74 16.65 2.78
C ALA A 133 -18.44 15.84 2.97
N ALA A 134 -18.55 14.54 3.23
CA ALA A 134 -17.39 13.66 3.36
C ALA A 134 -16.57 13.58 2.07
N VAL A 135 -17.23 13.40 0.92
CA VAL A 135 -16.59 13.39 -0.40
C VAL A 135 -15.97 14.75 -0.73
N GLN A 136 -16.65 15.85 -0.40
CA GLN A 136 -16.09 17.19 -0.58
C GLN A 136 -14.81 17.37 0.24
N LEU A 137 -14.83 17.03 1.53
CA LEU A 137 -13.67 17.16 2.41
C LEU A 137 -12.49 16.31 1.89
N LEU A 138 -12.73 15.05 1.50
CA LEU A 138 -11.68 14.20 0.94
C LEU A 138 -11.10 14.74 -0.37
N ARG A 139 -11.90 15.42 -1.19
CA ARG A 139 -11.43 16.09 -2.41
C ARG A 139 -10.51 17.26 -2.08
N GLU A 140 -10.94 18.15 -1.19
CA GLU A 140 -10.17 19.33 -0.80
C GLU A 140 -8.88 18.95 -0.08
N VAL A 141 -8.95 18.00 0.85
CA VAL A 141 -7.77 17.41 1.51
C VAL A 141 -6.85 16.77 0.47
N GLY A 142 -7.40 15.98 -0.45
CA GLY A 142 -6.63 15.32 -1.51
C GLY A 142 -5.82 16.31 -2.35
N ILE A 143 -6.44 17.42 -2.77
CA ILE A 143 -5.76 18.48 -3.54
C ILE A 143 -4.56 19.04 -2.76
N VAL A 144 -4.75 19.36 -1.49
CA VAL A 144 -3.69 19.94 -0.64
C VAL A 144 -2.55 18.95 -0.41
N VAL A 145 -2.87 17.73 0.03
CA VAL A 145 -1.84 16.75 0.42
C VAL A 145 -1.10 16.24 -0.81
N GLU A 146 -1.79 15.92 -1.91
CA GLU A 146 -1.14 15.45 -3.14
C GLU A 146 -0.33 16.55 -3.82
N GLY A 147 -0.79 17.81 -3.75
CA GLY A 147 -0.02 18.97 -4.19
C GLY A 147 1.32 19.07 -3.45
N ALA A 148 1.30 18.99 -2.12
CA ALA A 148 2.52 19.01 -1.31
C ALA A 148 3.43 17.80 -1.59
N VAL A 149 2.87 16.61 -1.80
CA VAL A 149 3.64 15.42 -2.19
C VAL A 149 4.35 15.68 -3.52
N ALA A 150 3.66 16.19 -4.54
CA ALA A 150 4.22 16.45 -5.85
C ALA A 150 5.30 17.55 -5.85
N GLU A 151 5.06 18.65 -5.13
CA GLU A 151 6.00 19.77 -4.99
C GLU A 151 7.36 19.32 -4.44
N HIS A 152 7.33 18.41 -3.47
CA HIS A 152 8.54 17.85 -2.84
C HIS A 152 9.03 16.56 -3.52
N ARG A 153 8.66 16.33 -4.78
CA ARG A 153 9.13 15.18 -5.60
C ARG A 153 8.78 13.82 -5.01
N GLY A 154 7.71 13.76 -4.23
CA GLY A 154 7.14 12.52 -3.74
C GLY A 154 6.35 11.80 -4.83
N THR A 155 6.21 10.50 -4.68
CA THR A 155 5.29 9.67 -5.49
C THR A 155 4.18 9.18 -4.58
N LEU A 156 2.95 9.55 -4.90
CA LEU A 156 1.77 8.95 -4.29
C LEU A 156 1.74 7.46 -4.66
N VAL A 157 1.74 6.59 -3.65
CA VAL A 157 1.66 5.13 -3.85
C VAL A 157 0.21 4.70 -3.89
N LYS A 158 -0.56 5.05 -2.85
CA LYS A 158 -1.98 4.71 -2.74
C LYS A 158 -2.69 5.58 -1.71
N ARG A 159 -3.99 5.74 -1.90
CA ARG A 159 -4.92 6.27 -0.90
C ARG A 159 -5.38 5.16 0.04
N LEU A 160 -5.61 5.51 1.30
CA LEU A 160 -5.96 4.60 2.40
C LEU A 160 -7.23 5.11 3.09
N GLY A 161 -8.32 5.24 2.34
CA GLY A 161 -9.52 5.90 2.83
C GLY A 161 -9.30 7.42 2.92
N ASP A 162 -9.25 7.92 4.14
CA ASP A 162 -8.97 9.32 4.49
C ASP A 162 -7.47 9.63 4.66
N GLY A 163 -6.64 8.60 4.61
CA GLY A 163 -5.19 8.72 4.60
C GLY A 163 -4.55 8.48 3.23
N LEU A 164 -3.23 8.59 3.18
CA LEU A 164 -2.44 8.17 2.03
C LEU A 164 -1.06 7.62 2.42
N MET A 165 -0.46 6.94 1.45
CA MET A 165 0.93 6.52 1.47
C MET A 165 1.66 7.17 0.31
N ALA A 166 2.76 7.85 0.60
CA ALA A 166 3.67 8.41 -0.39
C ALA A 166 5.11 8.01 -0.09
N VAL A 167 5.93 7.95 -1.12
CA VAL A 167 7.38 7.71 -1.01
C VAL A 167 8.17 8.87 -1.56
N PHE A 168 9.30 9.15 -0.93
CA PHE A 168 10.18 10.26 -1.26
C PHE A 168 11.62 9.77 -1.39
N PRO A 169 12.43 10.45 -2.22
CA PRO A 169 13.85 10.13 -2.37
C PRO A 169 14.66 10.46 -1.10
N THR A 170 14.16 11.35 -0.23
CA THR A 170 14.85 11.79 0.99
C THR A 170 13.88 12.02 2.13
N VAL A 171 14.36 11.92 3.37
CA VAL A 171 13.57 12.26 4.57
C VAL A 171 13.23 13.74 4.60
N GLU A 172 14.16 14.59 4.15
CA GLU A 172 13.96 16.03 4.05
C GLU A 172 12.73 16.37 3.19
N ALA A 173 12.61 15.76 2.01
CA ALA A 173 11.47 15.95 1.11
C ALA A 173 10.16 15.47 1.74
N ALA A 174 10.14 14.27 2.35
CA ALA A 174 8.94 13.75 3.02
C ALA A 174 8.49 14.65 4.18
N THR A 175 9.45 15.20 4.93
CA THR A 175 9.21 16.04 6.09
C THR A 175 8.64 17.39 5.68
N ARG A 176 9.21 18.03 4.66
CA ARG A 176 8.66 19.28 4.11
C ARG A 176 7.26 19.08 3.53
N ALA A 177 7.05 18.02 2.75
CA ALA A 177 5.72 17.68 2.21
C ALA A 177 4.67 17.53 3.32
N ALA A 178 4.98 16.80 4.39
CA ALA A 178 4.06 16.61 5.49
C ALA A 178 3.73 17.91 6.24
N LEU A 179 4.73 18.77 6.45
CA LEU A 179 4.55 20.06 7.13
C LEU A 179 3.79 21.06 6.26
N ASP A 180 4.00 21.05 4.94
CA ASP A 180 3.28 21.92 4.00
C ASP A 180 1.84 21.45 3.79
N ALA A 181 1.61 20.13 3.76
CA ALA A 181 0.27 19.57 3.79
C ALA A 181 -0.50 19.99 5.05
N ASP A 182 0.10 19.86 6.25
CA ASP A 182 -0.54 20.30 7.50
C ASP A 182 -0.84 21.81 7.50
N ALA A 183 0.09 22.63 6.98
CA ALA A 183 -0.11 24.06 6.87
C ALA A 183 -1.24 24.42 5.90
N GLY A 184 -1.28 23.82 4.70
CA GLY A 184 -2.31 24.07 3.70
C GLY A 184 -3.70 23.61 4.11
N LEU A 185 -3.79 22.59 4.96
CA LEU A 185 -5.08 22.11 5.48
C LEU A 185 -5.73 23.09 6.47
N ARG A 186 -4.99 24.09 6.98
CA ARG A 186 -5.56 25.11 7.87
C ARG A 186 -6.62 25.95 7.18
N ASP A 187 -6.54 26.10 5.86
CA ASP A 187 -7.47 26.89 5.07
C ASP A 187 -8.66 26.07 4.54
N VAL A 188 -8.65 24.75 4.75
CA VAL A 188 -9.74 23.85 4.38
C VAL A 188 -10.80 23.84 5.47
N GLU A 189 -12.05 24.12 5.10
CA GLU A 189 -13.21 24.02 5.98
C GLU A 189 -14.41 23.51 5.19
N VAL A 190 -15.01 22.40 5.63
CA VAL A 190 -16.23 21.84 5.05
C VAL A 190 -17.23 21.62 6.17
N ASP A 191 -18.43 22.17 6.04
CA ASP A 191 -19.50 22.05 7.03
C ASP A 191 -19.05 22.42 8.46
N GLY A 192 -18.30 23.53 8.58
CA GLY A 192 -17.75 24.01 9.86
C GLY A 192 -16.66 23.12 10.46
N HIS A 193 -16.21 22.08 9.76
CA HIS A 193 -15.14 21.20 10.20
C HIS A 193 -13.82 21.52 9.48
N ARG A 194 -12.79 21.73 10.28
CA ARG A 194 -11.40 21.87 9.81
C ARG A 194 -10.65 20.56 10.04
N PRO A 195 -10.22 19.87 8.97
CA PRO A 195 -9.54 18.59 9.09
C PRO A 195 -8.19 18.78 9.79
N ARG A 196 -7.76 17.75 10.53
CA ARG A 196 -6.40 17.71 11.11
C ARG A 196 -5.70 16.47 10.62
N LEU A 197 -4.52 16.66 10.03
CA LEU A 197 -3.68 15.58 9.58
C LEU A 197 -2.88 15.03 10.77
N ARG A 198 -2.76 13.71 10.86
CA ARG A 198 -1.65 13.09 11.59
C ARG A 198 -0.71 12.48 10.56
N ALA A 199 0.59 12.64 10.76
CA ALA A 199 1.59 12.20 9.78
C ALA A 199 2.74 11.45 10.45
N GLY A 200 3.26 10.46 9.73
CA GLY A 200 4.39 9.66 10.15
C GLY A 200 5.38 9.43 9.03
N VAL A 201 6.67 9.61 9.32
CA VAL A 201 7.76 9.34 8.37
C VAL A 201 8.74 8.32 8.94
N HIS A 202 9.07 7.35 8.11
CA HIS A 202 10.13 6.37 8.36
C HIS A 202 10.99 6.19 7.12
N VAL A 203 12.28 5.95 7.32
CA VAL A 203 13.24 5.66 6.26
C VAL A 203 13.66 4.20 6.36
N GLY A 204 13.66 3.52 5.22
CA GLY A 204 14.00 2.10 5.16
C GLY A 204 14.11 1.62 3.72
N ARG A 205 14.23 0.31 3.55
CA ARG A 205 14.44 -0.35 2.25
C ARG A 205 13.30 -1.32 1.94
N PRO A 206 12.08 -0.81 1.69
CA PRO A 206 10.97 -1.64 1.26
C PRO A 206 11.22 -2.23 -0.14
N ARG A 207 10.58 -3.36 -0.43
CA ARG A 207 10.61 -3.95 -1.77
C ARG A 207 9.54 -3.28 -2.64
N LYS A 208 9.94 -2.73 -3.78
CA LYS A 208 9.01 -2.20 -4.78
C LYS A 208 8.50 -3.35 -5.66
N ILE A 209 7.18 -3.51 -5.77
CA ILE A 209 6.53 -4.50 -6.65
C ILE A 209 5.48 -3.76 -7.47
N GLY A 210 5.76 -3.60 -8.77
CA GLY A 210 4.94 -2.77 -9.65
C GLY A 210 4.86 -1.32 -9.13
N GLY A 211 3.65 -0.86 -8.83
CA GLY A 211 3.36 0.45 -8.26
C GLY A 211 3.36 0.53 -6.73
N ASP A 212 3.51 -0.59 -6.02
CA ASP A 212 3.38 -0.66 -4.56
C ASP A 212 4.70 -0.98 -3.85
N TYR A 213 4.70 -0.81 -2.52
CA TYR A 213 5.82 -1.12 -1.63
C TYR A 213 5.38 -2.09 -0.54
N LEU A 214 6.16 -3.16 -0.36
CA LEU A 214 5.94 -4.18 0.68
C LEU A 214 7.18 -4.30 1.58
N GLY A 215 6.95 -4.68 2.84
CA GLY A 215 8.00 -5.03 3.77
C GLY A 215 7.79 -4.48 5.18
N VAL A 216 8.68 -4.86 6.09
CA VAL A 216 8.63 -4.45 7.50
C VAL A 216 8.69 -2.93 7.64
N ASP A 217 9.51 -2.25 6.84
CA ASP A 217 9.66 -0.80 6.91
C ASP A 217 8.35 -0.06 6.56
N VAL A 218 7.54 -0.60 5.65
CA VAL A 218 6.21 -0.02 5.32
C VAL A 218 5.28 -0.10 6.53
N ASN A 219 5.27 -1.23 7.22
CA ASN A 219 4.48 -1.43 8.43
C ASN A 219 4.96 -0.52 9.56
N ILE A 220 6.29 -0.34 9.71
CA ILE A 220 6.86 0.61 10.67
C ILE A 220 6.38 2.03 10.37
N ALA A 221 6.46 2.47 9.11
CA ALA A 221 6.03 3.81 8.70
C ALA A 221 4.55 4.06 9.04
N ALA A 222 3.66 3.11 8.73
CA ALA A 222 2.25 3.18 9.10
C ALA A 222 2.06 3.32 10.62
N ARG A 223 2.79 2.53 11.43
CA ARG A 223 2.71 2.63 12.89
C ARG A 223 3.25 3.94 13.45
N VAL A 224 4.24 4.55 12.81
CA VAL A 224 4.72 5.90 13.18
C VAL A 224 3.59 6.92 13.00
N ALA A 225 2.85 6.87 11.87
CA ALA A 225 1.74 7.78 11.62
C ALA A 225 0.55 7.55 12.56
N ASP A 226 0.19 6.28 12.83
CA ASP A 226 -0.91 5.92 13.74
C ASP A 226 -0.74 6.51 15.15
N GLN A 227 0.51 6.72 15.58
CA GLN A 227 0.87 7.20 16.91
C GLN A 227 0.95 8.73 17.00
N ALA A 228 0.85 9.42 15.86
CA ALA A 228 0.82 10.87 15.80
C ALA A 228 -0.56 11.40 16.20
N ARG A 229 -0.58 12.52 16.91
CA ARG A 229 -1.79 13.30 17.21
C ARG A 229 -2.17 14.17 16.01
N GLY A 230 -3.37 14.76 16.04
CA GLY A 230 -3.78 15.72 15.01
C GLY A 230 -2.90 16.98 15.02
N GLY A 231 -2.34 17.31 13.87
CA GLY A 231 -1.33 18.35 13.66
C GLY A 231 0.08 17.93 14.09
N GLU A 232 0.34 16.64 14.34
CA GLU A 232 1.66 16.13 14.72
C GLU A 232 2.28 15.36 13.54
N LEU A 233 3.53 15.70 13.24
CA LEU A 233 4.41 14.89 12.42
C LEU A 233 5.37 14.12 13.34
N LEU A 234 5.31 12.79 13.27
CA LEU A 234 6.27 11.91 13.93
C LEU A 234 7.26 11.33 12.92
N LEU A 235 8.54 11.34 13.28
CA LEU A 235 9.58 10.62 12.55
C LEU A 235 10.12 9.48 13.40
N SER A 236 10.43 8.35 12.78
CA SER A 236 11.32 7.35 13.39
C SER A 236 12.70 7.96 13.65
N VAL A 237 13.39 7.57 14.74
CA VAL A 237 14.73 8.10 15.04
C VAL A 237 15.71 7.98 13.87
N PRO A 238 15.79 6.85 13.12
CA PRO A 238 16.63 6.77 11.93
C PRO A 238 16.30 7.81 10.85
N ALA A 239 15.04 8.23 10.74
CA ALA A 239 14.65 9.30 9.82
C ALA A 239 15.11 10.67 10.35
N VAL A 240 14.96 10.93 11.65
CA VAL A 240 15.43 12.19 12.27
C VAL A 240 16.93 12.38 12.07
N GLU A 241 17.71 11.30 12.17
CA GLU A 241 19.17 11.34 11.97
C GLU A 241 19.58 11.74 10.54
N GLN A 242 18.65 11.73 9.58
CA GLN A 242 18.86 12.17 8.20
C GLN A 242 18.32 13.59 7.93
N LEU A 243 17.78 14.28 8.93
CA LEU A 243 17.33 15.68 8.79
C LEU A 243 18.49 16.65 8.97
N GLU A 244 18.37 17.81 8.32
CA GLU A 244 19.24 18.96 8.58
C GLU A 244 19.01 19.49 10.02
N PRO A 245 20.04 19.51 10.90
CA PRO A 245 19.87 19.80 12.33
C PRO A 245 19.20 21.13 12.67
N ASP A 246 19.43 22.17 11.85
CA ASP A 246 18.98 23.55 12.13
C ASP A 246 17.66 23.93 11.44
N ALA A 247 17.16 23.08 10.55
CA ALA A 247 15.91 23.35 9.83
C ALA A 247 14.65 23.01 10.67
N TYR A 248 14.80 22.17 11.70
CA TYR A 248 13.68 21.59 12.44
C TYR A 248 13.88 21.62 13.96
N ARG A 249 12.80 21.86 14.68
CA ARG A 249 12.73 21.57 16.12
C ARG A 249 12.23 20.14 16.31
N THR A 250 13.01 19.34 17.05
CA THR A 250 12.67 17.95 17.34
C THR A 250 12.30 17.77 18.82
N GLY A 251 11.29 16.94 19.08
CA GLY A 251 10.89 16.56 20.44
C GLY A 251 11.77 15.45 21.02
N ARG A 252 11.64 15.20 22.33
CA ARG A 252 12.35 14.09 22.98
C ARG A 252 11.94 12.76 22.36
N ALA A 253 12.93 11.93 22.02
CA ALA A 253 12.67 10.58 21.51
C ALA A 253 11.94 9.70 22.53
N LYS A 254 10.73 9.28 22.15
CA LYS A 254 9.84 8.39 22.90
C LYS A 254 9.80 7.02 22.25
N ARG A 255 9.67 5.96 23.06
CA ARG A 255 9.45 4.61 22.56
C ARG A 255 8.06 4.52 21.95
N LEU A 256 7.96 4.00 20.73
CA LEU A 256 6.70 3.74 20.08
C LEU A 256 6.13 2.41 20.60
N ARG A 257 4.92 2.46 21.16
CA ARG A 257 4.22 1.28 21.69
C ARG A 257 3.04 0.96 20.80
N ALA A 258 3.29 0.18 19.76
CA ALA A 258 2.25 -0.29 18.84
C ALA A 258 2.43 -1.77 18.55
N ALA A 259 1.32 -2.49 18.43
CA ALA A 259 1.34 -3.89 18.02
C ALA A 259 1.95 -4.01 16.61
N GLY A 260 2.90 -4.93 16.44
CA GLY A 260 3.60 -5.16 15.18
C GLY A 260 4.77 -4.20 14.90
N ALA A 261 5.05 -3.23 15.77
CA ALA A 261 6.26 -2.42 15.68
C ALA A 261 7.44 -3.08 16.46
N PRO A 262 8.70 -2.87 16.04
CA PRO A 262 9.86 -3.28 16.83
C PRO A 262 9.82 -2.71 18.24
N LYS A 263 10.20 -3.52 19.25
CA LYS A 263 10.11 -3.14 20.67
C LYS A 263 10.98 -1.93 21.02
N ASP A 264 12.04 -1.74 20.26
CA ASP A 264 13.04 -0.69 20.39
C ASP A 264 12.79 0.52 19.48
N LEU A 265 11.73 0.49 18.67
CA LEU A 265 11.39 1.62 17.80
C LEU A 265 11.14 2.88 18.64
N ARG A 266 11.85 3.95 18.28
CA ARG A 266 11.71 5.27 18.89
C ARG A 266 11.29 6.27 17.83
N VAL A 267 10.51 7.26 18.25
CA VAL A 267 10.02 8.35 17.41
C VAL A 267 10.23 9.70 18.08
N GLN A 268 10.34 10.76 17.27
CA GLN A 268 10.37 12.15 17.72
C GLN A 268 9.32 12.93 16.96
N SER A 269 8.72 13.93 17.61
CA SER A 269 7.92 14.93 16.91
C SER A 269 8.83 15.91 16.19
N VAL A 270 8.41 16.35 15.02
CA VAL A 270 9.18 17.30 14.18
C VAL A 270 8.29 18.48 13.81
N ARG A 271 8.84 19.68 13.91
CA ARG A 271 8.19 20.94 13.52
C ARG A 271 9.20 21.84 12.83
N ARG A 272 8.74 22.76 11.97
CA ARG A 272 9.59 23.82 11.40
C ARG A 272 10.26 24.61 12.53
N ALA A 273 11.55 24.91 12.39
CA ALA A 273 12.15 25.93 13.23
C ALA A 273 11.47 27.29 12.91
N THR A 274 11.01 28.00 13.94
CA THR A 274 10.64 29.40 13.78
C THR A 274 11.91 30.16 13.41
N ARG A 275 11.90 30.89 12.28
CA ARG A 275 12.90 31.94 12.07
C ARG A 275 12.52 33.05 13.03
N ASP A 276 13.37 33.27 14.03
CA ASP A 276 13.31 34.45 14.89
C ASP A 276 13.60 35.73 14.08
#